data_AF-A0A9E5F5R5-F1
#
_entry.id   AF-A0A9E5F5R5-F1
#
_cell.length_a   1.000
_cell.length_b   1.000
_cell.length_c   1.000
_cell.angle_alpha   90.00
_cell.angle_beta   90.00
_cell.angle_gamma   90.00
#
_symmetry.space_group_name_H-M   'P 1'
#
loop_
_entity.id
_entity.type
_entity.pdbx_description
1 polymer ?
#
loop_
_entity_poly.entity_id
_entity_poly.type
_entity_poly.pdbx_seq_one_letter_code
_entity_poly.pdbx_strand_id
1 'polypeptide(L)'
;SILAWLQTLPEFAVEAQLAWSQQRSLMIANLTGSLRLLVGLGWPMIFFTQFYFQGTRQNKFISKIDLGNEDSLSVLFLFLSILYFVVILLKGSLTCWDSAILILIYAAYLVILFKLPSHEVEDPSDLPWISKQILRLNRGPQILSTIGLFLVGGVALYLSVEPFIHVLQKWAVMAGISTFVFIQWVSPFLSEFPEKLSAFNWARQKGKAPMAFMNMVNSNINQWTMLAAMIPIVFNISLGRFEPLLFDEVHHAELALTIAQSLLAGIVLLDLSFSLWEAALLFVLWLIQFVWSGLRWEITYIYLGWTLIEVLKWVYLFAKERKLPRAFEVIRSPGILFK
;
A
#
# COMPACT_ATOMS: atom_id res chain seq x y z
N SER A 1 11.51 5.44 -1.63
CA SER A 1 10.17 6.03 -1.92
C SER A 1 9.93 6.45 -3.36
N ILE A 2 10.86 7.08 -4.08
CA ILE A 2 10.68 7.33 -5.54
C ILE A 2 10.52 6.00 -6.30
N LEU A 3 11.28 4.97 -5.91
CA LEU A 3 11.16 3.63 -6.48
C LEU A 3 9.76 3.02 -6.28
N ALA A 4 9.16 3.18 -5.09
CA ALA A 4 7.80 2.70 -4.80
C ALA A 4 6.75 3.42 -5.67
N TRP A 5 6.94 4.71 -5.97
CA TRP A 5 6.07 5.43 -6.91
C TRP A 5 6.18 4.88 -8.34
N LEU A 6 7.40 4.59 -8.80
CA LEU A 6 7.64 4.01 -10.13
C LEU A 6 7.09 2.58 -10.26
N GLN A 7 7.19 1.77 -9.20
CA GLN A 7 6.69 0.40 -9.17
C GLN A 7 5.16 0.33 -9.22
N THR A 8 4.50 1.32 -8.64
CA THR A 8 3.03 1.43 -8.63
C THR A 8 2.46 2.17 -9.85
N LEU A 9 3.27 2.57 -10.84
CA LEU A 9 2.78 3.26 -12.03
C LEU A 9 1.65 2.53 -12.78
N PRO A 10 1.67 1.19 -12.95
CA PRO A 10 0.56 0.48 -13.57
C PRO A 10 -0.75 0.68 -12.81
N GLU A 11 -0.69 0.69 -11.47
CA GLU A 11 -1.83 0.93 -10.59
C GLU A 11 -2.39 2.35 -10.74
N PHE A 12 -1.49 3.35 -10.78
CA PHE A 12 -1.87 4.74 -11.06
C PHE A 12 -2.53 4.87 -12.43
N ALA A 13 -2.02 4.18 -13.45
CA ALA A 13 -2.59 4.25 -14.78
C ALA A 13 -4.02 3.70 -14.81
N VAL A 14 -4.28 2.55 -14.18
CA VAL A 14 -5.62 1.95 -14.13
C VAL A 14 -6.59 2.90 -13.43
N GLU A 15 -6.24 3.37 -12.24
CA GLU A 15 -7.10 4.27 -11.47
C GLU A 15 -7.34 5.61 -12.22
N ALA A 16 -6.29 6.16 -12.86
CA ALA A 16 -6.40 7.36 -13.69
C ALA A 16 -7.35 7.15 -14.87
N GLN A 17 -7.30 6.00 -15.53
CA GLN A 17 -8.18 5.70 -16.67
C GLN A 17 -9.64 5.54 -16.23
N LEU A 18 -9.89 4.91 -15.07
CA LEU A 18 -11.24 4.84 -14.48
C LEU A 18 -11.78 6.24 -14.15
N ALA A 19 -10.92 7.09 -13.58
CA ALA A 19 -11.25 8.47 -13.25
C ALA A 19 -11.53 9.32 -14.51
N TRP A 20 -10.66 9.20 -15.52
CA TRP A 20 -10.74 9.92 -16.81
C TRP A 20 -11.97 9.51 -17.61
N SER A 21 -12.31 8.22 -17.60
CA SER A 21 -13.51 7.69 -18.27
C SER A 21 -14.81 8.00 -17.50
N GLN A 22 -14.71 8.71 -16.37
CA GLN A 22 -15.85 9.10 -15.53
C GLN A 22 -16.70 7.92 -15.05
N GLN A 23 -16.10 6.74 -14.88
CA GLN A 23 -16.79 5.52 -14.46
C GLN A 23 -17.03 5.54 -12.94
N ARG A 24 -17.91 6.44 -12.48
CA ARG A 24 -18.13 6.76 -11.04
C ARG A 24 -18.42 5.53 -10.19
N SER A 25 -19.16 4.56 -10.73
CA SER A 25 -19.50 3.31 -10.02
C SER A 25 -18.33 2.36 -9.82
N LEU A 26 -17.18 2.59 -10.48
CA LEU A 26 -15.97 1.77 -10.40
C LEU A 26 -14.78 2.57 -9.82
N MET A 27 -14.93 3.87 -9.64
CA MET A 27 -13.93 4.69 -8.96
C MET A 27 -13.72 4.16 -7.54
N ILE A 28 -12.50 4.30 -7.01
CA ILE A 28 -12.07 3.76 -5.72
C ILE A 28 -12.13 2.23 -5.57
N ALA A 29 -12.72 1.48 -6.52
CA ALA A 29 -12.73 0.02 -6.48
C ALA A 29 -11.30 -0.51 -6.52
N ASN A 30 -10.52 -0.03 -7.47
CA ASN A 30 -9.13 -0.44 -7.65
C ASN A 30 -8.26 0.05 -6.46
N LEU A 31 -8.38 1.31 -6.03
CA LEU A 31 -7.75 1.84 -4.79
C LEU A 31 -8.05 1.01 -3.53
N THR A 32 -9.32 0.73 -3.22
CA THR A 32 -9.69 -0.04 -2.01
C THR A 32 -9.27 -1.51 -2.14
N GLY A 33 -9.19 -2.01 -3.37
CA GLY A 33 -8.67 -3.32 -3.71
C GLY A 33 -7.18 -3.47 -3.44
N SER A 34 -6.36 -2.56 -3.99
CA SER A 34 -4.90 -2.57 -3.82
C SER A 34 -4.52 -2.46 -2.34
N LEU A 35 -5.10 -1.50 -1.62
CA LEU A 35 -4.85 -1.31 -0.19
C LEU A 35 -5.16 -2.56 0.64
N ARG A 36 -6.33 -3.18 0.44
CA ARG A 36 -6.71 -4.38 1.18
C ARG A 36 -5.91 -5.61 0.77
N LEU A 37 -5.55 -5.72 -0.50
CA LEU A 37 -4.71 -6.81 -1.00
C LEU A 37 -3.29 -6.68 -0.43
N LEU A 38 -2.71 -5.49 -0.37
CA LEU A 38 -1.39 -5.30 0.24
C LEU A 38 -1.38 -5.68 1.72
N VAL A 39 -2.34 -5.19 2.50
CA VAL A 39 -2.40 -5.46 3.95
C VAL A 39 -2.85 -6.89 4.24
N GLY A 40 -3.82 -7.42 3.50
CA GLY A 40 -4.45 -8.71 3.75
C GLY A 40 -3.74 -9.89 3.12
N LEU A 41 -3.05 -9.70 1.99
CA LEU A 41 -2.30 -10.75 1.30
C LEU A 41 -0.80 -10.44 1.27
N GLY A 42 -0.40 -9.24 0.85
CA GLY A 42 1.01 -8.87 0.67
C GLY A 42 1.84 -9.03 1.94
N TRP A 43 1.43 -8.36 3.01
CA TRP A 43 2.14 -8.38 4.30
C TRP A 43 2.20 -9.78 4.93
N PRO A 44 1.09 -10.54 5.03
CA PRO A 44 1.14 -11.92 5.51
C PRO A 44 1.99 -12.82 4.63
N MET A 45 1.96 -12.66 3.31
CA MET A 45 2.77 -13.49 2.40
C MET A 45 4.27 -13.23 2.56
N ILE A 46 4.70 -11.99 2.83
CA ILE A 46 6.09 -11.70 3.21
C ILE A 46 6.45 -12.46 4.50
N PHE A 47 5.58 -12.39 5.51
CA PHE A 47 5.77 -13.10 6.77
C PHE A 47 5.89 -14.61 6.57
N PHE A 48 4.92 -15.23 5.88
CA PHE A 48 4.91 -16.67 5.66
C PHE A 48 6.06 -17.14 4.78
N THR A 49 6.49 -16.34 3.80
CA THR A 49 7.68 -16.62 2.99
C THR A 49 8.91 -16.66 3.88
N GLN A 50 9.12 -15.65 4.72
CA GLN A 50 10.23 -15.64 5.67
C GLN A 50 10.17 -16.83 6.62
N PHE A 51 9.00 -17.08 7.22
CA PHE A 51 8.75 -18.16 8.17
C PHE A 51 9.11 -19.52 7.57
N TYR A 52 8.62 -19.81 6.35
CA TYR A 52 8.90 -21.06 5.66
C TYR A 52 10.39 -21.20 5.32
N PHE A 53 11.00 -20.21 4.68
CA PHE A 53 12.38 -20.35 4.21
C PHE A 53 13.41 -20.33 5.34
N GLN A 54 13.20 -19.54 6.40
CA GLN A 54 14.12 -19.53 7.54
C GLN A 54 13.85 -20.70 8.50
N GLY A 55 12.59 -21.07 8.72
CA GLY A 55 12.24 -22.24 9.53
C GLY A 55 12.83 -23.53 8.95
N THR A 56 12.67 -23.75 7.65
CA THR A 56 13.13 -24.99 6.99
C THR A 56 14.65 -25.02 6.77
N ARG A 57 15.31 -23.87 6.55
CA ARG A 57 16.76 -23.83 6.26
C ARG A 57 17.65 -23.55 7.46
N GLN A 58 17.14 -22.94 8.53
CA GLN A 58 17.95 -22.47 9.66
C GLN A 58 17.51 -23.03 11.02
N ASN A 59 16.48 -23.90 11.05
CA ASN A 59 15.95 -24.54 12.26
C ASN A 59 15.60 -23.55 13.39
N LYS A 60 15.23 -22.31 13.02
CA LYS A 60 14.80 -21.25 13.93
C LYS A 60 13.32 -20.96 13.73
N PHE A 61 12.54 -21.08 14.80
CA PHE A 61 11.15 -20.66 14.80
C PHE A 61 11.08 -19.14 14.89
N ILE A 62 10.61 -18.48 13.83
CA ILE A 62 10.44 -17.04 13.79
C ILE A 62 8.99 -16.72 14.10
N SER A 63 8.75 -16.06 15.23
CA SER A 63 7.39 -15.65 15.63
C SER A 63 7.04 -14.22 15.22
N LYS A 64 8.03 -13.42 14.81
CA LYS A 64 7.86 -12.01 14.48
C LYS A 64 8.89 -11.49 13.47
N ILE A 65 8.50 -10.46 12.73
CA ILE A 65 9.40 -9.58 11.97
C ILE A 65 9.60 -8.34 12.83
N ASP A 66 10.83 -8.08 13.25
CA ASP A 66 11.18 -6.84 13.94
C ASP A 66 11.66 -5.79 12.92
N LEU A 67 11.08 -4.60 12.99
CA LEU A 67 11.42 -3.44 12.17
C LEU A 67 12.39 -2.51 12.92
N GLY A 68 13.13 -1.71 12.15
CA GLY A 68 14.09 -0.74 12.66
C GLY A 68 13.38 0.47 13.27
N ASN A 69 14.08 1.24 14.11
CA ASN A 69 13.50 2.47 14.68
C ASN A 69 13.38 3.57 13.61
N GLU A 70 14.19 3.51 12.57
CA GLU A 70 14.14 4.34 11.36
C GLU A 70 12.80 4.22 10.62
N ASP A 71 12.12 3.08 10.73
CA ASP A 71 10.84 2.80 10.08
C ASP A 71 9.65 3.46 10.79
N SER A 72 9.85 3.96 12.03
CA SER A 72 8.82 4.62 12.83
C SER A 72 8.10 5.72 12.07
N LEU A 73 8.85 6.53 11.33
CA LEU A 73 8.27 7.64 10.58
C LEU A 73 7.33 7.14 9.48
N SER A 74 7.72 6.11 8.74
CA SER A 74 6.85 5.51 7.71
C SER A 74 5.57 4.96 8.34
N VAL A 75 5.65 4.26 9.47
CA VAL A 75 4.47 3.75 10.19
C VAL A 75 3.56 4.89 10.66
N LEU A 76 4.12 5.96 11.22
CA LEU A 76 3.35 7.13 11.67
C LEU A 76 2.67 7.86 10.50
N PHE A 77 3.34 8.00 9.35
CA PHE A 77 2.76 8.61 8.16
C PHE A 77 1.68 7.74 7.53
N LEU A 78 1.84 6.41 7.55
CA LEU A 78 0.77 5.49 7.18
C LEU A 78 -0.46 5.72 8.06
N PHE A 79 -0.27 5.73 9.39
CA PHE A 79 -1.36 5.94 10.35
C PHE A 79 -2.03 7.31 10.16
N LEU A 80 -1.26 8.37 9.96
CA LEU A 80 -1.78 9.71 9.68
C LEU A 80 -2.62 9.76 8.40
N SER A 81 -2.17 9.08 7.34
CA SER A 81 -2.90 9.01 6.07
C SER A 81 -4.25 8.32 6.25
N ILE A 82 -4.28 7.20 6.98
CA ILE A 82 -5.53 6.47 7.27
C ILE A 82 -6.48 7.31 8.13
N LEU A 83 -5.97 8.06 9.13
CA LEU A 83 -6.80 8.95 9.94
C LEU A 83 -7.46 10.05 9.11
N TYR A 84 -6.77 10.60 8.11
CA TYR A 84 -7.38 11.58 7.20
C TYR A 84 -8.52 10.94 6.39
N PHE A 85 -8.39 9.67 6.00
CA PHE A 85 -9.46 8.95 5.31
C PHE A 85 -10.71 8.70 6.16
N VAL A 86 -10.60 8.67 7.49
CA VAL A 86 -11.77 8.69 8.37
C VAL A 86 -12.58 9.97 8.15
N VAL A 87 -11.92 11.12 7.98
CA VAL A 87 -12.60 12.39 7.66
C VAL A 87 -13.28 12.31 6.30
N ILE A 88 -12.61 11.77 5.28
CA ILE A 88 -13.17 11.56 3.93
C ILE A 88 -14.41 10.65 3.99
N LEU A 89 -14.34 9.56 4.76
CA LEU A 89 -15.46 8.63 4.95
C LEU A 89 -16.66 9.31 5.62
N LEU A 90 -16.44 10.05 6.71
CA LEU A 90 -17.50 10.76 7.44
C LEU A 90 -18.14 11.86 6.58
N LYS A 91 -17.34 12.49 5.70
CA LYS A 91 -17.82 13.50 4.74
C LYS A 91 -18.59 12.88 3.56
N GLY A 92 -18.40 11.59 3.29
CA GLY A 92 -19.05 10.87 2.19
C GLY A 92 -18.68 11.35 0.79
N SER A 93 -17.52 12.01 0.65
CA SER A 93 -17.06 12.51 -0.64
C SER A 93 -15.55 12.71 -0.70
N LEU A 94 -14.98 12.53 -1.91
CA LEU A 94 -13.59 12.80 -2.23
C LEU A 94 -13.50 14.00 -3.18
N THR A 95 -12.71 15.00 -2.80
CA THR A 95 -12.65 16.31 -3.47
C THR A 95 -11.21 16.70 -3.80
N CYS A 96 -11.01 17.66 -4.71
CA CYS A 96 -9.68 18.20 -5.00
C CYS A 96 -9.01 18.86 -3.77
N TRP A 97 -9.79 19.29 -2.76
CA TRP A 97 -9.24 19.77 -1.49
C TRP A 97 -8.61 18.64 -0.68
N ASP A 98 -9.23 17.45 -0.69
CA ASP A 98 -8.63 16.27 -0.06
C ASP A 98 -7.34 15.88 -0.78
N SER A 99 -7.29 15.98 -2.11
CA SER A 99 -6.06 15.77 -2.86
C SER A 99 -4.94 16.69 -2.42
N ALA A 100 -5.22 17.98 -2.22
CA ALA A 100 -4.22 18.93 -1.76
C ALA A 100 -3.66 18.51 -0.38
N ILE A 101 -4.52 18.05 0.53
CA ILE A 101 -4.11 17.59 1.86
C ILE A 101 -3.31 16.28 1.77
N LEU A 102 -3.77 15.31 1.00
CA LEU A 102 -3.07 14.03 0.80
C LEU A 102 -1.69 14.21 0.14
N ILE A 103 -1.60 15.08 -0.86
CA ILE A 103 -0.33 15.47 -1.49
C ILE A 103 0.59 16.13 -0.46
N LEU A 104 0.07 17.01 0.40
CA LEU A 104 0.86 17.65 1.44
C LEU A 104 1.39 16.65 2.47
N ILE A 105 0.57 15.68 2.90
CA ILE A 105 0.99 14.59 3.79
C ILE A 105 2.14 13.80 3.15
N TYR A 106 2.01 13.42 1.88
CA TYR A 106 3.05 12.67 1.18
C TYR A 106 4.33 13.50 0.92
N ALA A 107 4.19 14.77 0.56
CA ALA A 107 5.31 15.68 0.37
C ALA A 107 6.09 15.87 1.68
N ALA A 108 5.39 16.04 2.81
CA ALA A 108 6.01 16.09 4.13
C ALA A 108 6.76 14.79 4.46
N TYR A 109 6.16 13.63 4.17
CA TYR A 109 6.81 12.33 4.31
C TYR A 109 8.11 12.25 3.51
N LEU A 110 8.10 12.62 2.22
CA LEU A 110 9.30 12.61 1.38
C LEU A 110 10.39 13.56 1.88
N VAL A 111 10.02 14.78 2.27
CA VAL A 111 10.98 15.78 2.80
C VAL A 111 11.67 15.27 4.05
N ILE A 112 10.95 14.59 4.94
CA ILE A 112 11.54 14.00 6.15
C ILE A 112 12.43 12.82 5.78
N LEU A 113 11.96 11.94 4.90
CA LEU A 113 12.72 10.76 4.49
C LEU A 113 14.05 11.13 3.80
N PHE A 114 14.07 12.20 2.99
CA PHE A 114 15.31 12.69 2.36
C PHE A 114 16.35 13.23 3.36
N LYS A 115 15.94 13.54 4.59
CA LYS A 115 16.84 14.00 5.66
C LYS A 115 17.40 12.86 6.50
N LEU A 116 16.86 11.66 6.39
CA LEU A 116 17.35 10.50 7.11
C LEU A 116 18.60 9.93 6.43
N PRO A 117 19.60 9.44 7.19
CA PRO A 117 20.74 8.76 6.62
C PRO A 117 20.24 7.53 5.84
N SER A 118 20.55 7.48 4.55
CA SER A 118 20.20 6.33 3.70
C SER A 118 21.11 5.16 4.02
N HIS A 119 20.70 4.35 4.98
CA HIS A 119 21.30 3.04 5.22
C HIS A 119 20.62 2.02 4.31
N GLU A 120 21.00 2.02 3.04
CA GLU A 120 20.92 0.89 2.11
C GLU A 120 21.24 1.44 0.71
N VAL A 121 22.53 1.41 0.35
CA VAL A 121 22.86 1.28 -1.07
C VAL A 121 22.39 -0.13 -1.41
N GLU A 122 21.29 -0.27 -2.17
CA GLU A 122 20.89 -1.55 -2.76
C GLU A 122 22.16 -2.21 -3.30
N ASP A 123 22.50 -3.38 -2.76
CA ASP A 123 23.67 -4.11 -3.26
C ASP A 123 23.50 -4.23 -4.77
N PRO A 124 24.46 -3.81 -5.61
CA PRO A 124 24.36 -3.94 -7.06
C PRO A 124 24.01 -5.37 -7.50
N SER A 125 24.24 -6.37 -6.64
CA SER A 125 23.82 -7.76 -6.80
C SER A 125 22.30 -7.98 -6.80
N ASP A 126 21.50 -7.09 -6.22
CA ASP A 126 20.04 -7.18 -6.14
C ASP A 126 19.32 -6.58 -7.37
N LEU A 127 20.04 -5.80 -8.19
CA LEU A 127 19.45 -5.19 -9.38
C LEU A 127 19.04 -6.24 -10.43
N PRO A 128 17.90 -6.03 -11.13
CA PRO A 128 17.52 -6.84 -12.28
C PRO A 128 18.63 -6.88 -13.33
N TRP A 129 18.69 -7.98 -14.10
CA TRP A 129 19.76 -8.20 -15.08
C TRP A 129 19.89 -7.03 -16.08
N ILE A 130 18.76 -6.48 -16.57
CA ILE A 130 18.75 -5.36 -17.51
C ILE A 130 19.41 -4.13 -16.88
N SER A 131 19.03 -3.77 -15.65
CA SER A 131 19.61 -2.65 -14.91
C SER A 131 21.12 -2.81 -14.73
N LYS A 132 21.59 -4.03 -14.43
CA LYS A 132 23.03 -4.34 -14.34
C LYS A 132 23.76 -4.16 -15.67
N GLN A 133 23.15 -4.53 -16.80
CA GLN A 133 23.77 -4.31 -18.11
C GLN A 133 23.86 -2.82 -18.44
N ILE A 134 22.82 -2.04 -18.13
CA ILE A 134 22.81 -0.59 -18.37
C ILE A 134 23.88 0.12 -17.56
N LEU A 135 24.08 -0.27 -16.29
CA LEU A 135 25.13 0.29 -15.43
C LEU A 135 26.55 0.03 -15.92
N ARG A 136 26.76 -0.96 -16.80
CA ARG A 136 28.06 -1.26 -17.42
C ARG A 136 28.36 -0.42 -18.66
N LEU A 137 27.37 0.31 -19.18
CA LEU A 137 27.54 1.16 -20.37
C LEU A 137 28.23 2.48 -20.01
N ASN A 138 28.86 3.12 -21.01
CA ASN A 138 29.34 4.50 -20.89
C ASN A 138 28.17 5.47 -20.66
N ARG A 139 28.44 6.64 -20.07
CA ARG A 139 27.40 7.63 -19.65
C ARG A 139 26.36 7.95 -20.73
N GLY A 140 26.78 8.17 -21.98
CA GLY A 140 25.86 8.50 -23.08
C GLY A 140 24.85 7.38 -23.36
N PRO A 141 25.30 6.19 -23.77
CA PRO A 141 24.42 5.03 -23.98
C PRO A 141 23.62 4.63 -22.73
N GLN A 142 24.17 4.79 -21.53
CA GLN A 142 23.47 4.52 -20.28
C GLN A 142 22.24 5.42 -20.11
N ILE A 143 22.40 6.74 -20.31
CA ILE A 143 21.30 7.72 -20.21
C ILE A 143 20.26 7.46 -21.30
N LEU A 144 20.70 7.27 -22.55
CA LEU A 144 19.79 6.98 -23.67
C LEU A 144 18.99 5.70 -23.46
N SER A 145 19.62 4.63 -22.98
CA SER A 145 18.93 3.36 -22.70
C SER A 145 17.94 3.52 -21.57
N THR A 146 18.29 4.26 -20.50
CA THR A 146 17.39 4.51 -19.37
C THR A 146 16.17 5.31 -19.82
N ILE A 147 16.37 6.44 -20.51
CA ILE A 147 15.28 7.28 -21.03
C ILE A 147 14.44 6.49 -22.04
N GLY A 148 15.08 5.74 -22.94
CA GLY A 148 14.41 4.91 -23.94
C GLY A 148 13.49 3.87 -23.30
N LEU A 149 13.96 3.16 -22.26
CA LEU A 149 13.13 2.20 -21.53
C LEU A 149 11.96 2.87 -20.80
N PHE A 150 12.17 4.05 -20.19
CA PHE A 150 11.09 4.82 -19.56
C PHE A 150 10.03 5.26 -20.58
N LEU A 151 10.45 5.76 -21.74
CA LEU A 151 9.53 6.20 -22.79
C LEU A 151 8.76 5.03 -23.39
N VAL A 152 9.45 3.93 -23.74
CA VAL A 152 8.81 2.73 -24.29
C VAL A 152 7.84 2.13 -23.26
N GLY A 153 8.26 1.99 -22.00
CA GLY A 153 7.41 1.50 -20.93
C GLY A 153 6.20 2.38 -20.67
N GLY A 154 6.38 3.71 -20.63
CA GLY A 154 5.30 4.67 -20.44
C GLY A 154 4.29 4.68 -21.58
N VAL A 155 4.76 4.63 -22.83
CA VAL A 155 3.89 4.52 -24.02
C VAL A 155 3.15 3.19 -24.03
N ALA A 156 3.85 2.08 -23.76
CA ALA A 156 3.22 0.77 -23.66
C ALA A 156 2.14 0.74 -22.58
N LEU A 157 2.40 1.32 -21.40
CA LEU A 157 1.42 1.42 -20.33
C LEU A 157 0.20 2.26 -20.74
N TYR A 158 0.42 3.44 -21.30
CA TYR A 158 -0.65 4.33 -21.78
C TYR A 158 -1.55 3.65 -22.82
N LEU A 159 -0.95 2.96 -23.80
CA LEU A 159 -1.71 2.26 -24.84
C LEU A 159 -2.41 1.00 -24.34
N SER A 160 -1.95 0.40 -23.24
CA SER A 160 -2.47 -0.88 -22.75
C SER A 160 -3.55 -0.75 -21.69
N VAL A 161 -3.59 0.37 -20.94
CA VAL A 161 -4.45 0.49 -19.75
C VAL A 161 -5.95 0.46 -20.08
N GLU A 162 -6.39 1.15 -21.12
CA GLU A 162 -7.79 1.17 -21.54
C GLU A 162 -8.25 -0.21 -22.06
N PRO A 163 -7.53 -0.86 -23.01
CA PRO A 163 -7.83 -2.25 -23.39
C PRO A 163 -7.83 -3.21 -22.21
N PHE A 164 -6.90 -3.05 -21.26
CA PHE A 164 -6.82 -3.87 -20.06
C PHE A 164 -8.10 -3.79 -19.22
N ILE A 165 -8.57 -2.58 -18.90
CA ILE A 165 -9.81 -2.37 -18.15
C ILE A 165 -11.01 -2.97 -18.90
N HIS A 166 -11.12 -2.75 -20.21
CA HIS A 166 -12.22 -3.31 -21.00
C HIS A 166 -12.24 -4.85 -21.01
N VAL A 167 -11.07 -5.49 -21.03
CA VAL A 167 -10.97 -6.95 -20.93
C VAL A 167 -11.44 -7.43 -19.55
N LEU A 168 -11.02 -6.77 -18.47
CA LEU A 168 -11.48 -7.10 -17.12
C LEU A 168 -12.99 -6.98 -16.98
N GLN A 169 -13.59 -5.92 -17.54
CA GLN A 169 -15.05 -5.73 -17.53
C GLN A 169 -15.78 -6.85 -18.28
N LYS A 170 -15.29 -7.23 -19.47
CA LYS A 170 -15.86 -8.34 -20.24
C LYS A 170 -15.77 -9.67 -19.50
N TRP A 171 -14.62 -9.95 -18.88
CA TRP A 171 -14.42 -11.16 -18.09
C TRP A 171 -15.33 -11.21 -16.86
N ALA A 172 -15.52 -10.08 -16.18
CA ALA A 172 -16.44 -9.98 -15.05
C ALA A 172 -17.87 -10.38 -15.46
N VAL A 173 -18.37 -9.82 -16.56
CA VAL A 173 -19.70 -10.13 -17.11
C VAL A 173 -19.81 -11.60 -17.52
N MET A 174 -18.79 -12.15 -18.20
CA MET A 174 -18.78 -13.57 -18.60
C MET A 174 -18.76 -14.52 -17.41
N ALA A 175 -18.06 -14.15 -16.33
CA ALA A 175 -18.00 -14.93 -15.10
C ALA A 175 -19.24 -14.77 -14.22
N GLY A 176 -20.16 -13.85 -14.55
CA GLY A 176 -21.31 -13.51 -13.70
C GLY A 176 -20.93 -12.83 -12.39
N ILE A 177 -19.76 -12.19 -12.34
CA ILE A 177 -19.23 -11.49 -11.15
C ILE A 177 -19.45 -9.98 -11.34
N SER A 178 -19.72 -9.27 -10.24
CA SER A 178 -19.78 -7.81 -10.26
C SER A 178 -18.49 -7.21 -10.83
N THR A 179 -18.62 -6.33 -11.83
CA THR A 179 -17.49 -5.60 -12.43
C THR A 179 -16.69 -4.84 -11.38
N PHE A 180 -17.36 -4.28 -10.37
CA PHE A 180 -16.70 -3.59 -9.25
C PHE A 180 -15.76 -4.53 -8.49
N VAL A 181 -16.28 -5.66 -8.03
CA VAL A 181 -15.52 -6.66 -7.27
C VAL A 181 -14.39 -7.26 -8.12
N PHE A 182 -14.65 -7.49 -9.41
CA PHE A 182 -13.66 -8.05 -10.32
C PHE A 182 -12.50 -7.09 -10.55
N ILE A 183 -12.77 -5.82 -10.86
CA ILE A 183 -11.72 -4.79 -11.01
C ILE A 183 -10.97 -4.61 -9.70
N GLN A 184 -11.69 -4.48 -8.58
CA GLN A 184 -11.12 -4.31 -7.24
C GLN A 184 -10.06 -5.38 -6.91
N TRP A 185 -10.27 -6.64 -7.29
CA TRP A 185 -9.31 -7.68 -6.95
C TRP A 185 -8.31 -7.99 -8.06
N VAL A 186 -8.79 -8.11 -9.30
CA VAL A 186 -7.97 -8.60 -10.41
C VAL A 186 -7.03 -7.51 -10.92
N SER A 187 -7.48 -6.24 -10.95
CA SER A 187 -6.63 -5.15 -11.43
C SER A 187 -5.41 -4.96 -10.53
N PRO A 188 -5.54 -4.68 -9.22
CA PRO A 188 -4.39 -4.55 -8.31
C PRO A 188 -3.50 -5.79 -8.21
N PHE A 189 -4.10 -6.98 -8.34
CA PHE A 189 -3.33 -8.21 -8.32
C PHE A 189 -2.37 -8.28 -9.51
N LEU A 190 -2.85 -7.95 -10.72
CA LEU A 190 -2.06 -8.02 -11.95
C LEU A 190 -1.12 -6.82 -12.11
N SER A 191 -1.59 -5.61 -11.82
CA SER A 191 -0.82 -4.36 -11.97
C SER A 191 0.41 -4.32 -11.05
N GLU A 192 0.27 -4.82 -9.82
CA GLU A 192 1.33 -4.83 -8.80
C GLU A 192 2.05 -6.18 -8.71
N PHE A 193 1.74 -7.15 -9.58
CA PHE A 193 2.35 -8.48 -9.56
C PHE A 193 3.89 -8.44 -9.60
N PRO A 194 4.54 -7.60 -10.44
CA PRO A 194 6.00 -7.51 -10.48
C PRO A 194 6.61 -7.04 -9.15
N GLU A 195 5.98 -6.07 -8.48
CA GLU A 195 6.41 -5.53 -7.19
C GLU A 195 6.25 -6.56 -6.06
N LYS A 196 5.12 -7.27 -6.05
CA LYS A 196 4.87 -8.35 -5.07
C LYS A 196 5.90 -9.47 -5.22
N LEU A 197 6.24 -9.86 -6.44
CA LEU A 197 7.26 -10.88 -6.70
C LEU A 197 8.66 -10.48 -6.22
N SER A 198 9.10 -9.23 -6.46
CA SER A 198 10.40 -8.78 -5.98
C SER A 198 10.45 -8.75 -4.46
N ALA A 199 9.40 -8.25 -3.80
CA ALA A 199 9.29 -8.26 -2.35
C ALA A 199 9.33 -9.68 -1.75
N PHE A 200 8.62 -10.65 -2.36
CA PHE A 200 8.68 -12.05 -1.90
C PHE A 200 10.07 -12.68 -2.12
N ASN A 201 10.74 -12.32 -3.21
CA ASN A 201 12.11 -12.77 -3.45
C ASN A 201 13.09 -12.21 -2.38
N TRP A 202 12.92 -10.97 -1.94
CA TRP A 202 13.68 -10.40 -0.83
C TRP A 202 13.31 -11.05 0.51
N ALA A 203 12.03 -11.28 0.78
CA ALA A 203 11.55 -11.92 2.01
C ALA A 203 12.13 -13.34 2.22
N ARG A 204 12.41 -14.05 1.12
CA ARG A 204 13.09 -15.35 1.13
C ARG A 204 14.57 -15.26 1.52
N GLN A 205 15.23 -14.13 1.30
CA GLN A 205 16.64 -13.93 1.58
C GLN A 205 16.88 -13.63 3.07
N LYS A 206 18.06 -14.01 3.58
CA LYS A 206 18.40 -13.84 5.00
C LYS A 206 18.53 -12.35 5.33
N GLY A 207 17.77 -11.89 6.33
CA GLY A 207 17.85 -10.52 6.85
C GLY A 207 17.11 -9.45 6.04
N LYS A 208 16.54 -9.78 4.87
CA LYS A 208 15.89 -8.79 3.98
C LYS A 208 14.37 -8.71 4.10
N ALA A 209 13.77 -9.48 5.02
CA ALA A 209 12.32 -9.46 5.20
C ALA A 209 11.78 -8.15 5.82
N PRO A 210 12.46 -7.50 6.80
CA PRO A 210 12.08 -6.16 7.24
C PRO A 210 12.08 -5.14 6.10
N MET A 211 13.13 -5.13 5.27
CA MET A 211 13.22 -4.29 4.08
C MET A 211 12.05 -4.55 3.10
N ALA A 212 11.77 -5.82 2.77
CA ALA A 212 10.67 -6.19 1.90
C ALA A 212 9.31 -5.72 2.45
N PHE A 213 9.11 -5.90 3.76
CA PHE A 213 7.91 -5.47 4.47
C PHE A 213 7.76 -3.95 4.42
N MET A 214 8.84 -3.22 4.70
CA MET A 214 8.83 -1.76 4.66
C MET A 214 8.67 -1.19 3.26
N ASN A 215 9.16 -1.88 2.22
CA ASN A 215 8.84 -1.50 0.85
C ASN A 215 7.32 -1.53 0.60
N MET A 216 6.62 -2.57 1.07
CA MET A 216 5.16 -2.63 0.98
C MET A 216 4.44 -1.59 1.85
N VAL A 217 4.94 -1.30 3.06
CA VAL A 217 4.40 -0.22 3.91
C VAL A 217 4.51 1.13 3.19
N ASN A 218 5.66 1.41 2.57
CA ASN A 218 5.88 2.63 1.81
C ASN A 218 4.97 2.72 0.58
N SER A 219 4.73 1.57 -0.09
CA SER A 219 3.75 1.47 -1.19
C SER A 219 2.33 1.80 -0.70
N ASN A 220 1.93 1.29 0.46
CA ASN A 220 0.64 1.62 1.10
C ASN A 220 0.49 3.12 1.42
N ILE A 221 1.55 3.78 1.92
CA ILE A 221 1.52 5.24 2.16
C ILE A 221 1.25 5.98 0.84
N ASN A 222 1.94 5.58 -0.23
CA ASN A 222 1.77 6.17 -1.57
C ASN A 222 0.36 5.95 -2.13
N GLN A 223 -0.25 4.77 -1.90
CA GLN A 223 -1.61 4.47 -2.32
C GLN A 223 -2.66 5.26 -1.52
N TRP A 224 -2.53 5.31 -0.19
CA TRP A 224 -3.39 6.12 0.67
C TRP A 224 -3.26 7.61 0.37
N THR A 225 -2.16 8.10 -0.20
CA THR A 225 -1.95 9.53 -0.44
C THR A 225 -2.03 9.89 -1.91
N MET A 226 -0.96 9.66 -2.68
CA MET A 226 -0.83 10.12 -4.06
C MET A 226 -1.81 9.43 -5.02
N LEU A 227 -2.01 8.11 -4.91
CA LEU A 227 -2.95 7.39 -5.78
C LEU A 227 -4.37 7.92 -5.55
N ALA A 228 -4.78 8.01 -4.29
CA ALA A 228 -6.11 8.52 -3.97
C ALA A 228 -6.28 10.02 -4.28
N ALA A 229 -5.25 10.83 -4.08
CA ALA A 229 -5.25 12.26 -4.44
C ALA A 229 -5.43 12.48 -5.95
N MET A 230 -4.88 11.59 -6.77
CA MET A 230 -4.99 11.68 -8.23
C MET A 230 -6.44 11.48 -8.71
N ILE A 231 -7.24 10.65 -8.03
CA ILE A 231 -8.62 10.30 -8.45
C ILE A 231 -9.47 11.54 -8.73
N PRO A 232 -9.76 12.43 -7.77
CA PRO A 232 -10.62 13.58 -8.02
C PRO A 232 -9.93 14.59 -8.95
N ILE A 233 -8.60 14.69 -8.97
CA ILE A 233 -7.88 15.59 -9.89
C ILE A 233 -8.16 15.18 -11.34
N VAL A 234 -7.89 13.92 -11.69
CA VAL A 234 -8.10 13.39 -13.04
C VAL A 234 -9.58 13.42 -13.41
N PHE A 235 -10.46 13.04 -12.47
CA PHE A 235 -11.90 13.10 -12.67
C PHE A 235 -12.37 14.53 -13.02
N ASN A 236 -11.95 15.53 -12.26
CA ASN A 236 -12.36 16.93 -12.47
C ASN A 236 -11.77 17.52 -13.76
N ILE A 237 -10.53 17.16 -14.11
CA ILE A 237 -9.92 17.52 -15.40
C ILE A 237 -10.74 16.93 -16.54
N SER A 238 -11.09 15.64 -16.47
CA SER A 238 -11.89 14.97 -17.51
C SER A 238 -13.30 15.55 -17.65
N LEU A 239 -13.85 16.08 -16.55
CA LEU A 239 -15.18 16.66 -16.50
C LEU A 239 -15.20 18.13 -16.95
N GLY A 240 -14.05 18.83 -16.93
CA GLY A 240 -13.93 20.24 -17.26
C GLY A 240 -14.55 21.19 -16.23
N ARG A 241 -14.92 20.71 -15.04
CA ARG A 241 -15.49 21.50 -13.95
C ARG A 241 -15.15 20.90 -12.59
N PHE A 242 -15.24 21.74 -11.55
CA PHE A 242 -15.07 21.28 -10.17
C PHE A 242 -16.34 20.60 -9.64
N GLU A 243 -16.26 19.29 -9.38
CA GLU A 243 -17.32 18.46 -8.82
C GLU A 243 -16.74 17.47 -7.79
N PRO A 244 -17.35 17.34 -6.60
CA PRO A 244 -16.96 16.32 -5.63
C PRO A 244 -17.33 14.92 -6.13
N LEU A 245 -16.46 13.94 -5.90
CA LEU A 245 -16.81 12.53 -6.06
C LEU A 245 -17.63 12.09 -4.86
N LEU A 246 -18.95 12.01 -5.02
CA LEU A 246 -19.87 11.56 -3.99
C LEU A 246 -19.85 10.03 -3.87
N PHE A 247 -19.85 9.53 -2.64
CA PHE A 247 -19.87 8.09 -2.38
C PHE A 247 -21.31 7.59 -2.26
N ASP A 248 -21.63 6.52 -2.99
CA ASP A 248 -22.82 5.72 -2.73
C ASP A 248 -22.60 4.72 -1.58
N GLU A 249 -23.59 3.88 -1.32
CA GLU A 249 -23.55 2.85 -0.27
C GLU A 249 -22.40 1.84 -0.47
N VAL A 250 -22.07 1.49 -1.72
CA VAL A 250 -21.00 0.53 -2.02
C VAL A 250 -19.64 1.16 -1.74
N HIS A 251 -19.43 2.39 -2.24
CA HIS A 251 -18.20 3.14 -2.00
C HIS A 251 -17.97 3.37 -0.50
N HIS A 252 -19.03 3.74 0.25
CA HIS A 252 -18.94 3.89 1.70
C HIS A 252 -18.55 2.60 2.40
N ALA A 253 -19.22 1.48 2.09
CA ALA A 253 -18.95 0.20 2.74
C ALA A 253 -17.53 -0.31 2.44
N GLU A 254 -17.07 -0.18 1.19
CA GLU A 254 -15.74 -0.65 0.77
C GLU A 254 -14.64 0.23 1.37
N LEU A 255 -14.85 1.55 1.42
CA LEU A 255 -13.91 2.46 2.06
C LEU A 255 -13.86 2.25 3.59
N ALA A 256 -15.01 2.08 4.24
CA ALA A 256 -15.09 1.82 5.68
C ALA A 256 -14.34 0.52 6.06
N LEU A 257 -14.54 -0.55 5.30
CA LEU A 257 -13.83 -1.81 5.48
C LEU A 257 -12.31 -1.64 5.29
N THR A 258 -11.92 -0.91 4.25
CA THR A 258 -10.50 -0.65 3.94
C THR A 258 -9.82 0.17 5.04
N ILE A 259 -10.49 1.19 5.56
CA ILE A 259 -10.05 1.98 6.70
C ILE A 259 -9.93 1.11 7.95
N ALA A 260 -10.94 0.29 8.26
CA ALA A 260 -10.92 -0.58 9.44
C ALA A 260 -9.75 -1.58 9.40
N GLN A 261 -9.52 -2.24 8.26
CA GLN A 261 -8.38 -3.14 8.09
C GLN A 261 -7.04 -2.39 8.23
N SER A 262 -6.93 -1.21 7.62
CA SER A 262 -5.68 -0.44 7.63
C SER A 262 -5.41 0.21 8.99
N LEU A 263 -6.43 0.65 9.71
CA LEU A 263 -6.31 1.16 11.09
C LEU A 263 -5.75 0.09 12.01
N LEU A 264 -6.33 -1.12 11.96
CA LEU A 264 -5.81 -2.26 12.70
C LEU A 264 -4.34 -2.52 12.35
N ALA A 265 -4.04 -2.61 11.06
CA ALA A 265 -2.68 -2.88 10.58
C ALA A 265 -1.68 -1.80 11.03
N GLY A 266 -2.08 -0.52 10.99
CA GLY A 266 -1.29 0.60 11.49
C GLY A 266 -1.04 0.52 13.00
N ILE A 267 -2.06 0.16 13.80
CA ILE A 267 -1.93 0.04 15.26
C ILE A 267 -1.03 -1.12 15.66
N VAL A 268 -1.17 -2.25 14.99
CA VAL A 268 -0.32 -3.43 15.18
C VAL A 268 1.15 -3.07 14.92
N LEU A 269 1.42 -2.28 13.87
CA LEU A 269 2.79 -1.87 13.53
C LEU A 269 3.39 -0.79 14.44
N LEU A 270 2.63 -0.21 15.38
CA LEU A 270 3.15 0.83 16.26
C LEU A 270 4.30 0.34 17.18
N ASP A 271 4.38 -0.97 17.44
CA ASP A 271 5.51 -1.56 18.18
C ASP A 271 6.72 -1.90 17.30
N LEU A 272 6.67 -1.57 16.00
CA LEU A 272 7.69 -1.92 15.02
C LEU A 272 7.99 -3.42 15.01
N SER A 273 6.95 -4.22 15.20
CA SER A 273 7.02 -5.66 15.06
C SER A 273 5.73 -6.19 14.44
N PHE A 274 5.84 -7.28 13.68
CA PHE A 274 4.70 -7.93 13.04
C PHE A 274 4.76 -9.43 13.33
N SER A 275 3.79 -9.93 14.09
CA SER A 275 3.76 -11.28 14.63
C SER A 275 3.02 -12.28 13.74
N LEU A 276 3.28 -13.58 13.96
CA LEU A 276 2.61 -14.67 13.24
C LEU A 276 1.08 -14.61 13.38
N TRP A 277 0.58 -14.30 14.58
CA TRP A 277 -0.86 -14.24 14.83
C TRP A 277 -1.51 -13.06 14.13
N GLU A 278 -0.83 -11.90 14.10
CA GLU A 278 -1.30 -10.74 13.34
C GLU A 278 -1.36 -11.05 11.84
N ALA A 279 -0.29 -11.64 11.30
CA ALA A 279 -0.23 -12.07 9.90
C ALA A 279 -1.35 -13.06 9.55
N ALA A 280 -1.53 -14.09 10.38
CA ALA A 280 -2.54 -15.12 10.14
C ALA A 280 -3.97 -14.57 10.23
N LEU A 281 -4.28 -13.75 11.24
CA LEU A 281 -5.61 -13.19 11.41
C LEU A 281 -5.94 -12.17 10.31
N LEU A 282 -5.00 -11.29 9.95
CA LEU A 282 -5.20 -10.36 8.83
C LEU A 282 -5.46 -11.11 7.52
N PHE A 283 -4.68 -12.16 7.25
CA PHE A 283 -4.86 -13.01 6.06
C PHE A 283 -6.20 -13.73 6.06
N VAL A 284 -6.58 -14.38 7.16
CA VAL A 284 -7.83 -15.14 7.24
C VAL A 284 -9.04 -14.21 7.09
N LEU A 285 -9.06 -13.07 7.78
CA LEU A 285 -10.16 -12.10 7.67
C LEU A 285 -10.29 -11.54 6.26
N TRP A 286 -9.15 -11.20 5.63
CA TRP A 286 -9.12 -10.76 4.24
C TRP A 286 -9.60 -11.86 3.29
N LEU A 287 -9.15 -13.10 3.46
CA LEU A 287 -9.52 -14.23 2.61
C LEU A 287 -11.02 -14.55 2.70
N ILE A 288 -11.58 -14.51 3.91
CA ILE A 288 -13.02 -14.68 4.13
C ILE A 288 -13.78 -13.58 3.37
N GLN A 289 -13.36 -12.32 3.49
CA GLN A 289 -14.01 -11.21 2.79
C GLN A 289 -13.85 -11.30 1.26
N PHE A 290 -12.69 -11.76 0.78
CA PHE A 290 -12.42 -11.98 -0.63
C PHE A 290 -13.34 -13.05 -1.24
N VAL A 291 -13.50 -14.19 -0.56
CA VAL A 291 -14.38 -15.29 -1.01
C VAL A 291 -15.86 -14.89 -0.89
N TRP A 292 -16.23 -14.21 0.21
CA TRP A 292 -17.59 -13.78 0.49
C TRP A 292 -17.69 -12.25 0.51
N SER A 293 -17.72 -11.65 -0.69
CA SER A 293 -17.79 -10.19 -0.86
C SER A 293 -18.99 -9.50 -0.19
N GLY A 294 -20.04 -10.25 0.18
CA GLY A 294 -21.19 -9.73 0.91
C GLY A 294 -20.91 -9.34 2.37
N LEU A 295 -19.87 -9.92 3.00
CA LEU A 295 -19.60 -9.78 4.44
C LEU A 295 -18.87 -8.47 4.82
N ARG A 296 -19.14 -7.37 4.12
CA ARG A 296 -18.37 -6.12 4.26
C ARG A 296 -18.46 -5.57 5.68
N TRP A 297 -19.67 -5.42 6.20
CA TRP A 297 -19.91 -4.81 7.49
C TRP A 297 -19.52 -5.73 8.64
N GLU A 298 -19.78 -7.03 8.51
CA GLU A 298 -19.41 -8.05 9.48
C GLU A 298 -17.90 -8.07 9.71
N ILE A 299 -17.11 -8.12 8.63
CA ILE A 299 -15.65 -8.07 8.72
C ILE A 299 -15.17 -6.70 9.19
N THR A 300 -15.82 -5.60 8.78
CA THR A 300 -15.52 -4.25 9.30
C THR A 300 -15.65 -4.20 10.81
N TYR A 301 -16.74 -4.73 11.38
CA TYR A 301 -16.94 -4.74 12.83
C TYR A 301 -15.92 -5.63 13.54
N ILE A 302 -15.51 -6.75 12.95
CA ILE A 302 -14.45 -7.59 13.52
C ILE A 302 -13.12 -6.83 13.55
N TYR A 303 -12.74 -6.15 12.47
CA TYR A 303 -11.54 -5.32 12.44
C TYR A 303 -11.60 -4.18 13.46
N LEU A 304 -12.74 -3.49 13.58
CA LEU A 304 -12.93 -2.43 14.58
C LEU A 304 -12.89 -2.96 16.02
N GLY A 305 -13.48 -4.12 16.27
CA GLY A 305 -13.42 -4.78 17.58
C GLY A 305 -11.98 -5.12 17.99
N TRP A 306 -11.20 -5.68 17.06
CA TRP A 306 -9.78 -5.95 17.32
C TRP A 306 -8.96 -4.66 17.46
N THR A 307 -9.23 -3.65 16.64
CA THR A 307 -8.63 -2.31 16.75
C THR A 307 -8.87 -1.73 18.16
N LEU A 308 -10.09 -1.84 18.69
CA LEU A 308 -10.42 -1.39 20.03
C LEU A 308 -9.62 -2.14 21.11
N ILE A 309 -9.45 -3.45 20.98
CA ILE A 309 -8.63 -4.25 21.91
C ILE A 309 -7.18 -3.76 21.91
N GLU A 310 -6.56 -3.56 20.75
CA GLU A 310 -5.18 -3.08 20.66
C GLU A 310 -5.04 -1.64 21.20
N VAL A 311 -6.01 -0.76 20.94
CA VAL A 311 -6.03 0.59 21.53
C VAL A 311 -6.11 0.52 23.05
N LEU A 312 -7.02 -0.29 23.61
CA LEU A 312 -7.17 -0.44 25.06
C LEU A 312 -5.89 -1.00 25.70
N LYS A 313 -5.23 -1.94 25.04
CA LYS A 313 -3.92 -2.47 25.47
C LYS A 313 -2.88 -1.36 25.53
N TRP A 314 -2.75 -0.52 24.50
CA TRP A 314 -1.82 0.61 24.51
C TRP A 314 -2.15 1.67 25.55
N VAL A 315 -3.43 1.99 25.72
CA VAL A 315 -3.90 2.93 26.76
C VAL A 315 -3.56 2.40 28.15
N TYR A 316 -3.77 1.10 28.41
CA TYR A 316 -3.42 0.47 29.68
C TYR A 316 -1.90 0.50 29.94
N LEU A 317 -1.08 0.14 28.94
CA LEU A 317 0.38 0.20 29.03
C LEU A 317 0.89 1.62 29.30
N PHE A 318 0.28 2.62 28.66
CA PHE A 318 0.62 4.01 28.91
C PHE A 318 0.20 4.46 30.32
N ALA A 319 -1.01 4.12 30.76
CA ALA A 319 -1.53 4.51 32.06
C ALA A 319 -0.75 3.89 33.23
N LYS A 320 -0.37 2.61 33.10
CA LYS A 320 0.29 1.85 34.17
C LYS A 320 1.81 1.97 34.15
N GLU A 321 2.42 1.93 32.97
CA GLU A 321 3.88 1.80 32.81
C GLU A 321 4.51 3.01 32.12
N ARG A 322 3.73 4.01 31.68
CA ARG A 322 4.18 5.16 30.88
C ARG A 322 4.94 4.75 29.60
N LYS A 323 4.69 3.52 29.13
CA LYS A 323 5.24 2.99 27.89
C LYS A 323 4.43 3.52 26.71
N LEU A 324 5.14 4.10 25.75
CA LEU A 324 4.59 4.46 24.45
C LEU A 324 4.98 3.39 23.43
N PRO A 325 4.21 3.24 22.34
CA PRO A 325 4.66 2.40 21.24
C PRO A 325 5.99 2.91 20.68
N ARG A 326 6.85 1.98 20.25
CA ARG A 326 8.19 2.31 19.72
C ARG A 326 8.16 3.35 18.61
N ALA A 327 7.16 3.31 17.73
CA ALA A 327 7.00 4.30 16.67
C ALA A 327 6.88 5.74 17.20
N PHE A 328 6.27 5.95 18.37
CA PHE A 328 6.12 7.27 18.99
C PHE A 328 7.36 7.74 19.76
N GLU A 329 8.30 6.85 20.08
CA GLU A 329 9.54 7.22 20.78
C GLU A 329 10.40 8.18 19.95
N VAL A 330 10.33 8.07 18.62
CA VAL A 330 11.00 8.97 17.69
C VAL A 330 10.52 10.42 17.82
N ILE A 331 9.24 10.65 18.13
CA ILE A 331 8.71 12.01 18.37
C ILE A 331 9.30 12.60 19.65
N ARG A 332 9.53 11.76 20.68
CA ARG A 332 10.09 12.18 21.96
C ARG A 332 11.61 12.37 21.91
N SER A 333 12.31 11.60 21.09
CA SER A 333 13.76 11.65 20.96
C SER A 333 14.17 11.50 19.49
N PRO A 334 14.12 12.60 18.70
CA PRO A 334 14.45 12.58 17.28
C PRO A 334 15.86 12.06 16.97
N GLY A 335 16.78 12.15 17.94
CA GLY A 335 18.13 11.60 17.82
C GLY A 335 18.22 10.08 17.66
N ILE A 336 17.14 9.34 17.93
CA ILE A 336 17.07 7.88 17.68
C ILE A 336 17.11 7.57 16.18
N LEU A 337 16.64 8.48 15.33
CA LEU A 337 16.65 8.31 13.87
C LEU A 337 18.04 8.45 13.24
N PHE A 338 19.01 9.00 13.99
CA PHE A 338 20.36 9.31 13.52
C PHE A 338 21.43 8.46 14.23
N LYS A 339 21.02 7.50 15.06
CA LYS A 339 21.88 6.51 15.71
C LYS A 339 21.71 5.17 15.03
#